data_AF-A0A8T0YI08-F1
#
_entry.id   AF-A0A8T0YI08-F1
#
_cell.length_a   1.000
_cell.length_b   1.000
_cell.length_c   1.000
_cell.angle_alpha   90.00
_cell.angle_beta   90.00
_cell.angle_gamma   90.00
#
_symmetry.space_group_name_H-M   'P 1'
#
loop_
_entity.id
_entity.type
_entity.pdbx_description
1 polymer ?
#
loop_
_entity_poly.entity_id
_entity_poly.type
_entity_poly.pdbx_seq_one_letter_code
_entity_poly.pdbx_strand_id
1 'polypeptide(L)'
;MLQVERVVGSNIVLARSHQNTKEYVLIGKGLGFAFKGESTVQADDPRIEKRFRLEDREEWGQAQELMKDLDPNVIDISDRIIRLITDQFPGKLNDKIYLALPSHIQFTLYRIRNGMEILNPFLMETKLSFPKEFEIASEAAAMIGEA
;
A
#
# COMPACT_ATOMS: atom_id res chain seq x y z
N MET A 1 18.90 12.67 -8.56
CA MET A 1 18.29 11.66 -9.44
C MET A 1 18.21 10.33 -8.71
N LEU A 2 17.07 9.67 -8.79
CA LEU A 2 16.81 8.35 -8.24
C LEU A 2 16.62 7.37 -9.40
N GLN A 3 17.19 6.18 -9.31
CA GLN A 3 16.96 5.07 -10.22
C GLN A 3 15.70 4.34 -9.80
N VAL A 4 14.76 4.12 -10.72
CA VAL A 4 13.57 3.30 -10.44
C VAL A 4 14.00 1.84 -10.44
N GLU A 5 13.86 1.16 -9.31
CA GLU A 5 14.23 -0.26 -9.18
C GLU A 5 13.02 -1.17 -9.41
N ARG A 6 11.86 -0.77 -8.87
CA ARG A 6 10.64 -1.56 -8.97
C ARG A 6 9.41 -0.67 -8.81
N VAL A 7 8.46 -0.82 -9.71
CA VAL A 7 7.09 -0.33 -9.49
C VAL A 7 6.38 -1.39 -8.66
N VAL A 8 6.02 -1.04 -7.42
CA VAL A 8 5.37 -1.96 -6.48
C VAL A 8 3.86 -1.95 -6.70
N GLY A 9 3.29 -0.77 -6.84
CA GLY A 9 1.86 -0.56 -7.11
C GLY A 9 1.64 0.69 -7.92
N SER A 10 0.38 1.05 -8.12
CA SER A 10 -0.01 2.26 -8.83
C SER A 10 0.49 3.55 -8.18
N ASN A 11 0.73 3.55 -6.87
CA ASN A 11 1.19 4.72 -6.11
C ASN A 11 2.56 4.56 -5.47
N ILE A 12 3.13 3.35 -5.47
CA ILE A 12 4.34 3.04 -4.73
C ILE A 12 5.44 2.58 -5.68
N VAL A 13 6.60 3.22 -5.58
CA VAL A 13 7.79 2.90 -6.37
C VAL A 13 8.99 2.79 -5.44
N LEU A 14 9.76 1.70 -5.58
CA LEU A 14 11.07 1.56 -4.95
C LEU A 14 12.12 2.17 -5.87
N ALA A 15 12.97 3.01 -5.30
CA ALA A 15 14.00 3.72 -6.04
C ALA A 15 15.31 3.82 -5.26
N ARG A 16 16.44 3.82 -5.96
CA ARG A 16 17.77 3.95 -5.36
C ARG A 16 18.42 5.26 -5.77
N SER A 17 19.03 5.97 -4.83
CA SER A 17 19.80 7.18 -5.14
C SER A 17 21.15 6.84 -5.75
N HIS A 18 21.47 7.42 -6.90
CA HIS A 18 22.79 7.27 -7.53
C HIS A 18 23.93 7.91 -6.72
N GLN A 19 23.64 8.90 -5.86
CA GLN A 19 24.67 9.67 -5.15
C GLN A 19 25.17 8.99 -3.88
N ASN A 20 24.29 8.26 -3.18
CA ASN A 20 24.61 7.70 -1.86
C ASN A 20 24.18 6.24 -1.72
N THR A 21 23.81 5.60 -2.84
CA THR A 21 23.35 4.20 -2.94
C THR A 21 22.18 3.83 -2.02
N LYS A 22 21.54 4.82 -1.39
CA LYS A 22 20.45 4.60 -0.45
C LYS A 22 19.16 4.27 -1.19
N GLU A 23 18.39 3.37 -0.60
CA GLU A 23 17.09 2.96 -1.12
C GLU A 23 15.97 3.81 -0.51
N TYR A 24 14.96 4.09 -1.33
CA TYR A 24 13.82 4.92 -1.00
C TYR A 24 12.52 4.27 -1.44
N VAL A 25 11.48 4.47 -0.64
CA VAL A 25 10.09 4.28 -1.05
C VAL A 25 9.53 5.63 -1.47
N LEU A 26 9.06 5.70 -2.72
CA LEU A 26 8.39 6.85 -3.29
C LEU A 26 6.90 6.58 -3.33
N ILE A 27 6.11 7.53 -2.81
CA ILE A 27 4.65 7.46 -2.78
C ILE A 27 4.10 8.69 -3.48
N GLY A 28 3.12 8.48 -4.36
CA GLY A 28 2.40 9.56 -5.01
C GLY A 28 1.25 9.04 -5.86
N LYS A 29 0.24 9.86 -6.09
CA LYS A 29 -0.93 9.47 -6.87
C LYS A 29 -0.55 9.09 -8.30
N GLY A 30 -0.76 7.81 -8.66
CA GLY A 30 -0.47 7.30 -10.00
C GLY A 30 1.02 7.19 -10.34
N LEU A 31 1.89 7.30 -9.32
CA LEU A 31 3.34 7.32 -9.49
C LEU A 31 3.88 6.07 -10.20
N GLY A 32 3.34 4.90 -9.86
CA GLY A 32 3.73 3.64 -10.48
C GLY A 32 3.38 3.54 -11.95
N PHE A 33 2.22 4.08 -12.36
CA PHE A 33 1.87 4.18 -13.78
C PHE A 33 2.79 5.17 -14.51
N ALA A 34 3.02 6.33 -13.90
CA ALA A 34 3.85 7.38 -14.46
C ALA A 34 5.32 6.96 -14.66
N PHE A 35 5.82 6.05 -13.83
CA PHE A 35 7.20 5.56 -13.88
C PHE A 35 7.32 4.15 -14.47
N LYS A 36 6.24 3.58 -15.00
CA LYS A 36 6.27 2.28 -15.68
C LYS A 36 7.05 2.41 -16.98
N GLY A 37 8.34 2.04 -16.96
CA GLY A 37 9.26 2.13 -18.11
C GLY A 37 10.29 3.27 -18.01
N GLU A 38 10.18 4.12 -16.98
CA GLU A 38 11.20 5.12 -16.67
C GLU A 38 12.34 4.45 -15.90
N SER A 39 13.59 4.69 -16.32
CA SER A 39 14.76 4.15 -15.61
C SER A 39 15.16 5.03 -14.42
N THR A 40 14.83 6.32 -14.47
CA THR A 40 15.25 7.32 -13.50
C THR A 40 14.17 8.38 -13.28
N VAL A 41 14.13 8.94 -12.07
CA VAL A 41 13.22 10.02 -11.67
C VAL A 41 14.00 11.10 -10.94
N GLN A 42 13.60 12.36 -11.12
CA GLN A 42 14.15 13.45 -10.31
C GLN A 42 13.71 13.34 -8.85
N ALA A 43 14.60 13.70 -7.93
CA ALA A 43 14.35 13.51 -6.51
C ALA A 43 13.25 14.45 -5.96
N ASP A 44 12.99 15.54 -6.68
CA ASP A 44 12.02 16.60 -6.46
C ASP A 44 10.88 16.57 -7.48
N ASP A 45 10.68 15.43 -8.16
CA ASP A 45 9.56 15.26 -9.08
C ASP A 45 8.23 15.56 -8.37
N PRO A 46 7.38 16.47 -8.90
CA PRO A 46 6.18 16.93 -8.21
C PRO A 46 5.11 15.83 -8.04
N ARG A 47 5.24 14.71 -8.76
CA ARG A 47 4.38 13.53 -8.57
C ARG A 47 4.74 12.75 -7.31
N ILE A 48 5.96 12.91 -6.78
CA ILE A 48 6.39 12.29 -5.53
C ILE A 48 5.82 13.12 -4.38
N GLU A 49 4.75 12.64 -3.78
CA GLU A 49 4.12 13.28 -2.62
C GLU A 49 4.91 13.00 -1.33
N LYS A 50 5.46 11.80 -1.22
CA LYS A 50 6.29 11.39 -0.08
C LYS A 50 7.46 10.54 -0.51
N ARG A 51 8.58 10.72 0.19
CA ARG A 51 9.80 9.94 0.04
C ARG A 51 10.31 9.49 1.40
N PHE A 52 10.42 8.19 1.59
CA PHE A 52 10.99 7.59 2.78
C PHE A 52 12.31 6.91 2.45
N ARG A 53 13.33 7.13 3.25
CA ARG A 53 14.56 6.33 3.19
C ARG A 53 14.32 5.05 3.98
N LEU A 54 14.67 3.92 3.37
CA LEU A 54 14.47 2.60 3.98
C LEU A 54 15.25 2.42 5.30
N GLU A 55 16.46 2.96 5.38
CA GLU A 55 17.31 2.92 6.59
C GLU A 55 16.76 3.74 7.77
N ASP A 56 15.97 4.80 7.52
CA ASP A 56 15.50 5.70 8.57
C ASP A 56 14.32 5.09 9.35
N ARG A 57 13.79 3.95 8.89
CA ARG A 57 12.68 3.24 9.50
C ARG A 57 12.91 1.73 9.39
N GLU A 58 13.33 1.09 10.47
CA GLU A 58 13.50 -0.37 10.56
C GLU A 58 12.27 -1.15 10.02
N GLU A 59 11.08 -0.58 10.28
CA GLU A 59 9.77 -1.02 9.80
C GLU A 59 9.68 -1.13 8.27
N TRP A 60 10.33 -0.24 7.52
CA TRP A 60 10.32 -0.23 6.05
C TRP A 60 11.32 -1.22 5.45
N GLY A 61 12.46 -1.46 6.10
CA GLY A 61 13.42 -2.49 5.67
C GLY A 61 12.80 -3.89 5.67
N GLN A 62 12.05 -4.23 6.73
CA GLN A 62 11.25 -5.47 6.77
C GLN A 62 10.13 -5.46 5.72
N ALA A 63 9.53 -4.29 5.48
CA ALA A 63 8.45 -4.14 4.53
C ALA A 63 8.87 -4.27 3.07
N GLN A 64 10.10 -3.93 2.71
CA GLN A 64 10.64 -4.19 1.38
C GLN A 64 10.64 -5.68 1.08
N GLU A 65 11.03 -6.51 2.04
CA GLU A 65 11.02 -7.97 1.86
C GLU A 65 9.59 -8.50 1.77
N LEU A 66 8.71 -8.05 2.67
CA LEU A 66 7.28 -8.40 2.62
C LEU A 66 6.63 -8.01 1.29
N MET A 67 6.98 -6.83 0.75
CA MET A 67 6.49 -6.36 -0.54
C MET A 67 6.96 -7.21 -1.73
N LYS A 68 8.06 -7.97 -1.62
CA LYS A 68 8.50 -8.87 -2.70
C LYS A 68 7.57 -10.07 -2.86
N ASP A 69 6.97 -10.51 -1.77
CA ASP A 69 6.12 -11.70 -1.72
C ASP A 69 4.63 -11.38 -1.93
N LEU A 70 4.27 -10.09 -2.01
CA LEU A 70 2.90 -9.67 -2.25
C LEU A 70 2.49 -9.93 -3.72
N ASP A 71 1.30 -10.50 -3.89
CA ASP A 71 0.67 -10.68 -5.18
C ASP A 71 0.41 -9.29 -5.80
N PRO A 72 0.83 -9.03 -7.06
CA PRO A 72 0.58 -7.77 -7.73
C PRO A 72 -0.89 -7.33 -7.73
N ASN A 73 -1.84 -8.27 -7.81
CA ASN A 73 -3.27 -7.97 -7.73
C ASN A 73 -3.68 -7.51 -6.34
N VAL A 74 -3.05 -8.06 -5.29
CA VAL A 74 -3.25 -7.61 -3.90
C VAL A 74 -2.72 -6.19 -3.72
N ILE A 75 -1.57 -5.86 -4.31
CA ILE A 75 -1.02 -4.51 -4.22
C ILE A 75 -1.94 -3.51 -4.93
N ASP A 76 -2.42 -3.83 -6.14
CA ASP A 76 -3.31 -2.95 -6.90
C ASP A 76 -4.64 -2.71 -6.18
N ILE A 77 -5.30 -3.77 -5.68
CA ILE A 77 -6.57 -3.60 -4.98
C ILE A 77 -6.40 -2.83 -3.67
N SER A 78 -5.28 -3.05 -2.95
CA SER A 78 -4.96 -2.29 -1.74
C SER A 78 -4.78 -0.80 -2.04
N ASP A 79 -4.09 -0.47 -3.12
CA ASP A 79 -3.90 0.91 -3.57
C ASP A 79 -5.25 1.58 -3.89
N ARG A 80 -6.17 0.87 -4.54
CA ARG A 80 -7.52 1.36 -4.82
C ARG A 80 -8.32 1.60 -3.53
N ILE A 81 -8.21 0.69 -2.55
CA ILE A 81 -8.85 0.83 -1.24
C ILE A 81 -8.26 2.01 -0.45
N ILE A 82 -6.94 2.19 -0.44
CA ILE A 82 -6.30 3.32 0.25
C ILE A 82 -6.76 4.66 -0.33
N ARG A 83 -6.95 4.74 -1.66
CA ARG A 83 -7.53 5.92 -2.31
C ARG A 83 -8.97 6.16 -1.86
N LEU A 84 -9.82 5.12 -1.86
CA LEU A 84 -11.18 5.22 -1.34
C LEU A 84 -11.20 5.76 0.09
N ILE A 85 -10.34 5.25 0.98
CA ILE A 85 -10.22 5.72 2.36
C ILE A 85 -9.78 7.19 2.39
N THR A 86 -8.79 7.58 1.59
CA THR A 86 -8.25 8.94 1.57
C THR A 86 -9.27 9.95 1.06
N ASP A 87 -10.08 9.58 0.06
CA ASP A 87 -11.12 10.43 -0.50
C ASP A 87 -12.28 10.63 0.50
N GLN A 88 -12.57 9.63 1.34
CA GLN A 88 -13.67 9.66 2.32
C GLN A 88 -13.28 10.24 3.69
N PHE A 89 -11.98 10.22 4.03
CA PHE A 89 -11.42 10.77 5.26
C PHE A 89 -10.40 11.87 4.94
N PRO A 90 -10.82 13.14 4.89
CA PRO A 90 -9.90 14.26 4.69
C PRO A 90 -8.97 14.38 5.90
N GLY A 91 -7.76 13.85 5.77
CA GLY A 91 -6.77 13.80 6.83
C GLY A 91 -5.53 13.01 6.43
N LYS A 92 -4.44 13.15 7.19
CA LYS A 92 -3.21 12.42 6.90
C LYS A 92 -3.33 10.98 7.41
N LEU A 93 -3.49 10.03 6.49
CA LEU A 93 -3.33 8.62 6.80
C LEU A 93 -1.89 8.32 7.25
N ASN A 94 -1.75 7.37 8.17
CA ASN A 94 -0.45 6.87 8.58
C ASN A 94 0.17 6.07 7.42
N ASP A 95 1.39 6.42 7.04
CA ASP A 95 2.12 5.82 5.91
C ASP A 95 2.35 4.30 6.07
N LYS A 96 2.21 3.74 7.28
CA LYS A 96 2.19 2.29 7.51
C LYS A 96 1.06 1.56 6.78
N ILE A 97 -0.02 2.25 6.39
CA ILE A 97 -1.16 1.64 5.70
C ILE A 97 -0.77 1.00 4.36
N TYR A 98 0.21 1.58 3.66
CA TYR A 98 0.73 1.10 2.38
C TYR A 98 1.46 -0.25 2.48
N LEU A 99 1.68 -0.75 3.70
CA LEU A 99 2.32 -2.04 3.98
C LEU A 99 1.36 -2.97 4.71
N ALA A 100 0.72 -2.45 5.75
CA ALA A 100 -0.15 -3.23 6.61
C ALA A 100 -1.38 -3.74 5.87
N LEU A 101 -2.02 -2.90 5.04
CA LEU A 101 -3.25 -3.27 4.35
C LEU A 101 -3.01 -4.34 3.26
N PRO A 102 -2.03 -4.20 2.34
CA PRO A 102 -1.71 -5.27 1.40
C PRO A 102 -1.37 -6.60 2.08
N SER A 103 -0.57 -6.58 3.14
CA SER A 103 -0.22 -7.79 3.89
C SER A 103 -1.44 -8.45 4.53
N HIS A 104 -2.35 -7.64 5.07
CA HIS A 104 -3.60 -8.12 5.66
C HIS A 104 -4.54 -8.74 4.62
N ILE A 105 -4.69 -8.11 3.46
CA ILE A 105 -5.52 -8.63 2.36
C ILE A 105 -4.92 -9.95 1.84
N GLN A 106 -3.62 -10.02 1.58
CA GLN A 106 -2.96 -11.24 1.13
C GLN A 106 -3.22 -12.41 2.09
N PHE A 107 -3.02 -12.18 3.38
CA PHE A 107 -3.24 -13.22 4.39
C PHE A 107 -4.72 -13.60 4.51
N THR A 108 -5.63 -12.65 4.36
CA THR A 108 -7.07 -12.91 4.34
C THR A 108 -7.46 -13.79 3.15
N LEU A 109 -6.96 -13.50 1.95
CA LEU A 109 -7.16 -14.33 0.75
C LEU A 109 -6.54 -15.72 0.92
N TYR A 110 -5.35 -15.83 1.52
CA TYR A 110 -4.75 -17.12 1.84
C TYR A 110 -5.68 -17.94 2.76
N ARG A 111 -6.22 -17.34 3.83
CA ARG A 111 -7.14 -18.03 4.75
C ARG A 111 -8.38 -18.53 4.01
N ILE A 112 -9.01 -17.67 3.21
CA ILE A 112 -10.21 -18.02 2.42
C ILE A 112 -9.92 -19.18 1.46
N ARG A 113 -8.82 -19.10 0.69
CA ARG A 113 -8.42 -20.14 -0.27
C ARG A 113 -8.14 -21.50 0.38
N ASN A 114 -7.70 -21.50 1.64
CA ASN A 114 -7.41 -22.70 2.40
C ASN A 114 -8.57 -23.16 3.31
N GLY A 115 -9.77 -22.56 3.18
CA GLY A 115 -10.93 -22.91 3.99
C GLY A 115 -10.74 -22.64 5.49
N MET A 116 -9.83 -21.74 5.85
CA MET A 116 -9.59 -21.35 7.23
C MET A 116 -10.69 -20.40 7.70
N GLU A 117 -11.44 -20.79 8.72
CA GLU A 117 -12.53 -19.99 9.27
C GLU A 117 -12.03 -18.61 9.74
N ILE A 118 -12.81 -17.57 9.45
CA ILE A 118 -12.56 -16.18 9.89
C ILE A 118 -13.72 -15.76 10.80
N LEU A 119 -13.44 -15.70 12.10
CA LEU A 119 -14.38 -15.21 13.11
C LEU A 119 -13.93 -13.84 13.63
N ASN A 120 -14.84 -12.87 13.63
CA ASN A 120 -14.65 -11.59 14.32
C ASN A 120 -15.67 -11.49 15.47
N PRO A 121 -15.27 -11.84 16.71
CA PRO A 121 -16.18 -11.79 17.86
C PRO A 121 -16.60 -10.37 18.25
N PHE A 122 -15.93 -9.34 17.72
CA PHE A 122 -16.19 -7.93 18.00
C PHE A 122 -16.84 -7.21 16.81
N LEU A 123 -17.43 -7.95 15.87
CA LEU A 123 -17.98 -7.37 14.63
C LEU A 123 -19.07 -6.33 14.94
N MET A 124 -19.96 -6.65 15.88
CA MET A 124 -21.06 -5.77 16.24
C MET A 124 -20.56 -4.51 16.94
N GLU A 125 -19.65 -4.67 17.89
CA GLU A 125 -19.01 -3.58 18.63
C GLU A 125 -18.23 -2.66 17.68
N THR A 126 -17.51 -3.24 16.72
CA THR A 126 -16.78 -2.49 15.69
C THR A 126 -17.73 -1.69 14.82
N LYS A 127 -18.83 -2.30 14.35
CA LYS A 127 -19.86 -1.63 13.54
C LYS A 127 -20.52 -0.47 14.28
N LEU A 128 -20.78 -0.63 15.59
CA LEU A 128 -21.39 0.40 16.43
C LEU A 128 -20.40 1.53 16.77
N SER A 129 -19.13 1.19 17.00
CA SER A 129 -18.11 2.16 17.43
C SER A 129 -17.56 2.97 16.26
N PHE A 130 -17.46 2.36 15.07
CA PHE A 130 -16.84 2.93 13.88
C PHE A 130 -17.74 2.76 12.63
N PRO A 131 -18.94 3.35 12.63
CA PRO A 131 -19.94 3.08 11.59
C PRO A 131 -19.48 3.50 10.18
N LYS A 132 -18.77 4.63 10.07
CA LYS A 132 -18.27 5.14 8.78
C LYS A 132 -17.09 4.31 8.27
N GLU A 133 -16.16 3.96 9.15
CA GLU A 133 -15.03 3.08 8.83
C GLU A 133 -15.53 1.69 8.43
N PHE A 134 -16.58 1.18 9.09
CA PHE A 134 -17.20 -0.10 8.77
C PHE A 134 -17.88 -0.09 7.39
N GLU A 135 -18.54 1.00 7.03
CA GLU A 135 -19.13 1.19 5.69
C GLU A 135 -18.04 1.12 4.61
N ILE A 136 -16.95 1.87 4.78
CA ILE A 136 -15.81 1.87 3.84
C ILE A 136 -15.11 0.51 3.81
N ALA A 137 -14.96 -0.16 4.96
CA ALA A 137 -14.42 -1.51 5.02
C ALA A 137 -15.32 -2.53 4.30
N SER A 138 -16.64 -2.34 4.32
CA SER A 138 -17.60 -3.19 3.59
C SER A 138 -17.49 -3.00 2.08
N GLU A 139 -17.35 -1.75 1.62
CA GLU A 139 -17.06 -1.44 0.22
C GLU A 139 -15.71 -2.04 -0.22
N ALA A 140 -14.67 -1.88 0.60
CA ALA A 140 -13.37 -2.50 0.37
C ALA A 140 -13.45 -4.04 0.27
N ALA A 141 -14.25 -4.69 1.13
CA ALA A 141 -14.47 -6.13 1.06
C ALA A 141 -15.17 -6.56 -0.24
N ALA A 142 -16.16 -5.78 -0.72
CA ALA A 142 -16.80 -6.03 -2.01
C ALA A 142 -15.79 -5.89 -3.17
N MET A 143 -14.96 -4.83 -3.15
CA MET A 143 -13.90 -4.63 -4.14
C MET A 143 -12.91 -5.80 -4.19
N ILE A 144 -12.55 -6.38 -3.04
CA ILE A 144 -11.68 -7.56 -2.96
C ILE A 144 -12.37 -8.79 -3.56
N GLY A 145 -13.69 -8.95 -3.36
CA GLY A 145 -14.44 -10.08 -3.89
C GLY A 145 -14.65 -10.05 -5.41
N GLU A 146 -14.55 -8.87 -6.03
CA GLU A 146 -14.68 -8.66 -7.48
C GLU A 146 -13.34 -8.73 -8.25
N ALA A 147 -12.21 -8.70 -7.54
CA ALA A 147 -10.85 -8.69 -8.08
C ALA A 147 -10.29 -10.09 -8.32
#